data_AF-A0A4P7L1F5-F1
#
_entry.id   AF-A0A4P7L1F5-F1
#
_cell.length_a   1.000
_cell.length_b   1.000
_cell.length_c   1.000
_cell.angle_alpha   90.00
_cell.angle_beta   90.00
_cell.angle_gamma   90.00
#
_symmetry.space_group_name_H-M   'P 1'
#
loop_
_entity.id
_entity.type
_entity.pdbx_description
1 polymer ?
#
loop_
_entity_poly.entity_id
_entity_poly.type
_entity_poly.pdbx_seq_one_letter_code
_entity_poly.pdbx_strand_id
1 'polypeptide(L)'
;MIVDTHQQIYRFRGAVDALKAPLLSDADRLWLTHSFRFGACIADMANALLAMNGETHQVVGRGEKDDILIDVPKQGFRHRAILSRTIAGVIGSALEASSKKATIYWVNGIEAYRIDELINLHWFSLGKRKKMSHQRLYTEYHDYSNYKRMANASGDQEMLQSIKIIEKFTPLPKKVDVLRKRTVDTEEEASITVTTAHRAKGLEWDIVEINNDFPNNLFDPKMDKAAFRDEVNLLYVSVTRAKKTLIINKLLVNILANVAENKKMAEA
;
A
#
# COMPACT_ATOMS: atom_id res chain seq x y z
N MET A 1 18.65 9.26 -19.73
CA MET A 1 18.02 8.28 -18.81
C MET A 1 16.69 8.86 -18.38
N ILE A 2 15.60 8.08 -18.39
CA ILE A 2 14.28 8.54 -17.96
C ILE A 2 14.01 7.95 -16.58
N VAL A 3 14.05 8.77 -15.54
CA VAL A 3 13.80 8.38 -14.14
C VAL A 3 12.95 9.48 -13.49
N ASP A 4 12.13 9.10 -12.50
CA ASP A 4 11.29 10.00 -11.71
C ASP A 4 11.66 9.82 -10.22
N THR A 5 12.16 10.89 -9.58
CA THR A 5 12.55 10.88 -8.15
C THR A 5 11.38 10.48 -7.24
N HIS A 6 10.14 10.80 -7.62
CA HIS A 6 8.94 10.46 -6.83
C HIS A 6 8.54 8.98 -6.96
N GLN A 7 9.12 8.25 -7.92
CA GLN A 7 8.98 6.79 -8.01
C GLN A 7 10.06 6.03 -7.24
N GLN A 8 10.96 6.69 -6.52
CA GLN A 8 11.94 6.03 -5.67
C GLN A 8 11.27 5.50 -4.39
N ILE A 9 11.05 4.18 -4.34
CA ILE A 9 10.36 3.50 -3.22
C ILE A 9 11.18 2.37 -2.58
N TYR A 10 12.43 2.14 -3.02
CA TYR A 10 13.29 1.06 -2.51
C TYR A 10 14.46 1.57 -1.67
N ARG A 11 14.39 2.79 -1.13
CA ARG A 11 15.46 3.36 -0.30
C ARG A 11 15.76 2.51 0.94
N PHE A 12 14.76 1.85 1.51
CA PHE A 12 14.93 0.89 2.62
C PHE A 12 15.79 -0.34 2.26
N ARG A 13 16.03 -0.59 0.97
CA ARG A 13 16.97 -1.63 0.47
C ARG A 13 18.33 -1.05 0.06
N GLY A 14 18.61 0.21 0.40
CA GLY A 14 19.84 0.92 0.02
C GLY A 14 19.81 1.53 -1.39
N ALA A 15 18.65 1.60 -2.05
CA ALA A 15 18.57 2.22 -3.38
C ALA A 15 18.79 3.74 -3.30
N VAL A 16 19.75 4.25 -4.07
CA VAL A 16 20.07 5.68 -4.21
C VAL A 16 19.36 6.29 -5.41
N ASP A 17 19.06 7.60 -5.35
CA ASP A 17 18.46 8.33 -6.46
C ASP A 17 19.50 8.58 -7.55
N ALA A 18 19.37 7.89 -8.68
CA ALA A 18 20.29 8.04 -9.80
C ALA A 18 20.32 9.47 -10.36
N LEU A 19 19.23 10.23 -10.24
CA LEU A 19 19.15 11.62 -10.72
C LEU A 19 19.95 12.62 -9.86
N LYS A 20 20.38 12.21 -8.67
CA LYS A 20 21.24 13.01 -7.79
C LYS A 20 22.72 12.68 -7.93
N ALA A 21 23.09 11.84 -8.89
CA ALA A 21 24.48 11.52 -9.14
C ALA A 21 25.26 12.78 -9.56
N PRO A 22 26.46 13.05 -9.00
CA PRO A 22 27.26 14.23 -9.36
C PRO A 22 27.55 14.36 -10.85
N LEU A 23 27.67 13.22 -11.56
CA LEU A 23 27.88 13.16 -13.01
C LEU A 23 26.74 13.80 -13.83
N LEU A 24 25.56 14.00 -13.23
CA LEU A 24 24.37 14.57 -13.87
C LEU A 24 24.12 16.03 -13.45
N SER A 25 25.09 16.70 -12.81
CA SER A 25 24.92 18.10 -12.38
C SER A 25 24.62 19.05 -13.54
N ASP A 26 25.27 18.80 -14.69
CA ASP A 26 25.25 19.67 -15.86
C ASP A 26 24.36 19.10 -16.98
N ALA A 27 23.61 18.04 -16.69
CA ALA A 27 22.71 17.42 -17.66
C ALA A 27 21.39 18.21 -17.79
N ASP A 28 20.88 18.32 -19.02
CA ASP A 28 19.56 18.89 -19.28
C ASP A 28 18.47 18.12 -18.53
N ARG A 29 17.59 18.88 -17.86
CA ARG A 29 16.45 18.33 -17.12
C ARG A 29 15.17 18.62 -17.88
N LEU A 30 14.49 17.54 -18.25
CA LEU A 30 13.18 17.58 -18.88
C LEU A 30 12.18 16.88 -17.97
N TRP A 31 10.96 17.41 -17.91
CA TRP A 31 9.88 16.86 -17.10
C TRP A 31 8.89 16.10 -17.95
N LEU A 32 8.61 14.85 -17.57
CA LEU A 32 7.52 14.08 -18.15
C LEU A 32 6.22 14.43 -17.44
N THR A 33 5.62 15.54 -17.83
CA THR A 33 4.38 16.04 -17.23
C THR A 33 3.13 15.43 -17.83
N HIS A 34 3.21 14.57 -18.86
CA HIS A 34 2.03 13.92 -19.44
C HIS A 34 2.00 12.43 -19.13
N SER A 35 0.92 11.97 -18.51
CA SER A 35 0.65 10.54 -18.27
C SER A 35 -0.47 10.07 -19.18
N PHE A 36 -0.21 9.11 -20.06
CA PHE A 36 -1.23 8.49 -20.90
C PHE A 36 -1.96 7.32 -20.22
N ARG A 37 -1.59 7.00 -18.97
CA ARG A 37 -2.17 5.86 -18.23
C ARG A 37 -3.57 6.15 -17.68
N PHE A 38 -3.77 7.37 -17.19
CA PHE A 38 -4.95 7.79 -16.46
C PHE A 38 -5.38 9.21 -16.86
N GLY A 39 -6.62 9.56 -16.52
CA GLY A 39 -7.25 10.84 -16.82
C GLY A 39 -6.98 11.91 -15.76
N ALA A 40 -7.78 12.96 -15.79
CA ALA A 40 -7.57 14.14 -14.97
C ALA A 40 -7.80 13.88 -13.47
N CYS A 41 -8.76 13.03 -13.09
CA CYS A 41 -9.12 12.82 -11.69
C CYS A 41 -7.96 12.15 -10.92
N ILE A 42 -7.38 11.09 -11.48
CA ILE A 42 -6.22 10.42 -10.87
C ILE A 42 -4.99 11.34 -10.91
N ALA A 43 -4.83 12.15 -11.97
CA ALA A 43 -3.76 13.14 -12.05
C ALA A 43 -3.85 14.19 -10.92
N ASP A 44 -5.05 14.66 -10.56
CA ASP A 44 -5.24 15.59 -9.45
C ASP A 44 -4.82 14.99 -8.10
N MET A 45 -5.17 13.72 -7.85
CA MET A 45 -4.71 13.01 -6.65
C MET A 45 -3.20 12.80 -6.66
N ALA A 46 -2.61 12.45 -7.81
CA ALA A 46 -1.17 12.33 -7.96
C ALA A 46 -0.46 13.66 -7.69
N ASN A 47 -0.97 14.77 -8.23
CA ASN A 47 -0.44 16.11 -8.02
C ASN A 47 -0.57 16.58 -6.57
N ALA A 48 -1.65 16.22 -5.87
CA ALA A 48 -1.78 16.49 -4.45
C ALA A 48 -0.67 15.82 -3.64
N LEU A 49 -0.31 14.58 -3.96
CA LEU A 49 0.81 13.87 -3.34
C LEU A 49 2.16 14.47 -3.72
N LEU A 50 2.38 14.78 -5.00
CA LEU A 50 3.62 15.41 -5.49
C LEU A 50 3.86 16.77 -4.82
N ALA A 51 2.82 17.59 -4.67
CA ALA A 51 2.89 18.88 -3.98
C ALA A 51 3.32 18.75 -2.52
N MET A 52 2.93 17.68 -1.81
CA MET A 52 3.40 17.41 -0.45
C MET A 52 4.92 17.22 -0.37
N ASN A 53 5.54 16.74 -1.44
CA ASN A 53 7.00 16.62 -1.57
C ASN A 53 7.67 17.89 -2.15
N GLY A 54 6.91 18.96 -2.35
CA GLY A 54 7.39 20.23 -2.90
C GLY A 54 7.59 20.23 -4.42
N GLU A 55 6.99 19.27 -5.14
CA GLU A 55 7.00 19.29 -6.59
C GLU A 55 6.12 20.43 -7.12
N THR A 56 6.65 21.17 -8.09
CA THR A 56 5.96 22.30 -8.73
C THR A 56 5.46 21.95 -10.13
N HIS A 57 6.01 20.92 -10.76
CA HIS A 57 5.60 20.47 -12.09
C HIS A 57 4.46 19.47 -11.97
N GLN A 58 3.29 19.89 -12.45
CA GLN A 58 2.10 19.04 -12.40
C GLN A 58 2.12 17.98 -13.50
N VAL A 59 1.66 16.78 -13.13
CA VAL A 59 1.31 15.72 -14.07
C VAL A 59 -0.09 16.00 -14.62
N VAL A 60 -0.22 15.91 -15.93
CA VAL A 60 -1.46 16.06 -16.69
C VAL A 60 -1.87 14.67 -17.17
N GLY A 61 -3.06 14.24 -16.76
CA GLY A 61 -3.69 13.02 -17.26
C GLY A 61 -4.14 13.19 -18.70
N ARG A 62 -3.63 12.32 -19.59
CA ARG A 62 -3.95 12.23 -21.02
C ARG A 62 -4.54 10.86 -21.37
N GLY A 63 -4.80 10.01 -20.38
CA GLY A 63 -5.50 8.74 -20.55
C GLY A 63 -7.00 8.92 -20.76
N GLU A 64 -7.71 7.79 -20.73
CA GLU A 64 -9.18 7.78 -20.78
C GLU A 64 -9.80 8.51 -19.58
N LYS A 65 -11.11 8.79 -19.66
CA LYS A 65 -11.86 9.36 -18.54
C LYS A 65 -11.76 8.41 -17.34
N ASP A 66 -11.36 8.96 -16.21
CA ASP A 66 -11.21 8.26 -14.95
C ASP A 66 -12.06 8.89 -13.85
N ASP A 67 -12.12 8.20 -12.70
CA ASP A 67 -12.87 8.66 -11.54
C ASP A 67 -12.24 8.23 -10.21
N ILE A 68 -12.57 8.97 -9.16
CA ILE A 68 -12.15 8.70 -7.79
C ILE A 68 -13.36 8.37 -6.93
N LEU A 69 -13.33 7.22 -6.26
CA LEU A 69 -14.38 6.76 -5.35
C LEU A 69 -13.87 6.69 -3.92
N ILE A 70 -14.74 6.99 -2.96
CA ILE A 70 -14.45 6.83 -1.52
C ILE A 70 -14.88 5.47 -0.96
N ASP A 71 -15.69 4.72 -1.70
CA ASP A 71 -16.16 3.38 -1.34
C ASP A 71 -16.43 2.55 -2.59
N VAL A 72 -16.43 1.23 -2.43
CA VAL A 72 -16.82 0.27 -3.46
C VAL A 72 -18.35 0.34 -3.63
N PRO A 73 -18.87 0.53 -4.85
CA PRO A 73 -20.31 0.56 -5.09
C PRO A 73 -20.97 -0.76 -4.68
N LYS A 74 -22.26 -0.73 -4.34
CA LYS A 74 -23.01 -1.92 -3.89
C LYS A 74 -23.01 -3.05 -4.91
N GLN A 75 -23.00 -2.71 -6.19
CA GLN A 75 -22.95 -3.65 -7.31
C GLN A 75 -21.57 -4.34 -7.42
N GLY A 76 -20.54 -3.78 -6.77
CA GLY A 76 -19.17 -4.24 -6.86
C GLY A 76 -18.54 -4.00 -8.23
N PHE A 77 -17.38 -4.62 -8.41
CA PHE A 77 -16.64 -4.63 -9.68
C PHE A 77 -16.35 -6.07 -10.07
N ARG A 78 -16.20 -6.32 -11.37
CA ARG A 78 -15.78 -7.64 -11.87
C ARG A 78 -14.40 -8.02 -11.34
N HIS A 79 -13.45 -7.08 -11.41
CA HIS A 79 -12.09 -7.21 -10.92
C HIS A 79 -11.64 -5.88 -10.31
N ARG A 80 -10.84 -5.93 -9.25
CA ARG A 80 -10.05 -4.79 -8.78
C ARG A 80 -8.78 -5.25 -8.06
N ALA A 81 -7.75 -4.42 -8.09
CA ALA A 81 -6.53 -4.64 -7.33
C ALA A 81 -6.54 -3.86 -6.01
N ILE A 82 -6.26 -4.53 -4.88
CA ILE A 82 -6.12 -3.91 -3.56
C ILE A 82 -4.62 -3.80 -3.25
N LEU A 83 -4.17 -2.56 -3.05
CA LEU A 83 -2.77 -2.23 -2.75
C LEU A 83 -2.61 -1.87 -1.28
N SER A 84 -1.76 -2.62 -0.59
CA SER A 84 -1.48 -2.44 0.84
C SER A 84 -0.06 -1.94 1.09
N ARG A 85 0.15 -1.20 2.18
CA ARG A 85 1.48 -0.77 2.61
C ARG A 85 2.34 -1.91 3.13
N THR A 86 1.72 -2.82 3.87
CA THR A 86 2.33 -3.91 4.64
C THR A 86 1.95 -5.27 4.06
N ILE A 87 2.76 -6.30 4.32
CA ILE A 87 2.44 -7.68 3.92
C ILE A 87 1.22 -8.18 4.70
N ALA A 88 1.17 -7.92 6.00
CA ALA A 88 0.01 -8.15 6.85
C ALA A 88 -1.25 -7.52 6.25
N GLY A 89 -1.20 -6.26 5.82
CA GLY A 89 -2.31 -5.59 5.15
C GLY A 89 -2.81 -6.34 3.90
N VAL A 90 -1.91 -6.87 3.07
CA VAL A 90 -2.30 -7.74 1.92
C VAL A 90 -3.04 -8.98 2.40
N ILE A 91 -2.50 -9.68 3.41
CA ILE A 91 -3.11 -10.89 3.97
C ILE A 91 -4.49 -10.56 4.57
N GLY A 92 -4.61 -9.44 5.28
CA GLY A 92 -5.87 -8.94 5.84
C GLY A 92 -6.92 -8.70 4.76
N SER A 93 -6.59 -7.95 3.70
CA SER A 93 -7.49 -7.72 2.56
C SER A 93 -7.90 -9.00 1.88
N ALA A 94 -6.98 -9.96 1.72
CA ALA A 94 -7.27 -11.26 1.14
C ALA A 94 -8.21 -12.10 2.03
N LEU A 95 -8.03 -12.09 3.36
CA LEU A 95 -8.92 -12.76 4.30
C LEU A 95 -10.33 -12.14 4.29
N GLU A 96 -10.43 -10.81 4.20
CA GLU A 96 -11.71 -10.11 4.05
C GLU A 96 -12.40 -10.48 2.74
N ALA A 97 -11.70 -10.42 1.62
CA ALA A 97 -12.21 -10.81 0.31
C ALA A 97 -12.67 -12.29 0.30
N SER A 98 -11.87 -13.19 0.89
CA SER A 98 -12.17 -14.61 1.03
C SER A 98 -13.45 -14.85 1.83
N SER A 99 -13.68 -14.07 2.90
CA SER A 99 -14.92 -14.14 3.69
C SER A 99 -16.17 -13.74 2.89
N LYS A 100 -16.01 -12.86 1.89
CA LYS A 100 -17.05 -12.44 0.94
C LYS A 100 -17.15 -13.36 -0.29
N LYS A 101 -16.47 -14.51 -0.25
CA LYS A 101 -16.42 -15.53 -1.30
C LYS A 101 -15.74 -15.11 -2.61
N ALA A 102 -14.91 -14.07 -2.59
CA ALA A 102 -14.13 -13.64 -3.74
C ALA A 102 -13.06 -14.68 -4.15
N THR A 103 -12.75 -14.79 -5.45
CA THR A 103 -11.53 -15.43 -5.96
C THR A 103 -10.38 -14.43 -5.94
N ILE A 104 -9.20 -14.87 -5.52
CA ILE A 104 -8.08 -13.98 -5.17
C ILE A 104 -6.83 -14.37 -5.95
N TYR A 105 -6.27 -13.42 -6.69
CA TYR A 105 -4.94 -13.53 -7.28
C TYR A 105 -3.92 -12.77 -6.43
N TRP A 106 -2.73 -13.36 -6.28
CA TRP A 106 -1.63 -12.78 -5.52
C TRP A 106 -0.50 -12.44 -6.49
N VAL A 107 -0.11 -11.18 -6.55
CA VAL A 107 1.03 -10.78 -7.39
C VAL A 107 2.29 -11.51 -6.90
N ASN A 108 2.94 -12.26 -7.79
CA ASN A 108 4.08 -13.14 -7.51
C ASN A 108 3.76 -14.35 -6.60
N GLY A 109 2.49 -14.75 -6.51
CA GLY A 109 2.05 -15.94 -5.77
C GLY A 109 1.91 -15.72 -4.26
N ILE A 110 1.02 -16.51 -3.65
CA ILE A 110 0.68 -16.43 -2.23
C ILE A 110 1.90 -16.69 -1.32
N GLU A 111 2.80 -17.59 -1.72
CA GLU A 111 3.98 -17.97 -0.94
C GLU A 111 4.95 -16.79 -0.73
N ALA A 112 4.96 -15.81 -1.63
CA ALA A 112 5.79 -14.63 -1.50
C ALA A 112 5.40 -13.73 -0.31
N TYR A 113 4.22 -13.93 0.30
CA TYR A 113 3.70 -13.10 1.39
C TYR A 113 3.93 -13.70 2.79
N ARG A 114 4.63 -14.83 2.90
CA ARG A 114 5.06 -15.42 4.19
C ARG A 114 3.92 -15.57 5.22
N ILE A 115 2.75 -16.03 4.78
CA ILE A 115 1.56 -16.21 5.64
C ILE A 115 1.85 -17.08 6.87
N ASP A 116 2.79 -18.02 6.74
CA ASP A 116 3.19 -18.91 7.83
C ASP A 116 3.79 -18.17 9.03
N GLU A 117 4.42 -17.00 8.84
CA GLU A 117 4.88 -16.17 9.95
C GLU A 117 3.71 -15.61 10.76
N LEU A 118 2.63 -15.24 10.09
CA LEU A 118 1.43 -14.74 10.73
C LEU A 118 0.67 -15.86 11.46
N ILE A 119 0.66 -17.07 10.89
CA ILE A 119 0.18 -18.27 11.57
C ILE A 119 1.04 -18.57 12.81
N ASN A 120 2.36 -18.45 12.70
CA ASN A 120 3.27 -18.66 13.83
C ASN A 120 3.01 -17.62 14.94
N LEU A 121 2.79 -16.36 14.57
CA LEU A 121 2.41 -15.30 15.51
C LEU A 121 1.03 -15.55 16.15
N HIS A 122 0.08 -16.14 15.42
CA HIS A 122 -1.20 -16.59 16.00
C HIS A 122 -1.00 -17.68 17.07
N TRP A 123 -0.12 -18.65 16.85
CA TRP A 123 0.16 -19.67 17.88
C TRP A 123 0.91 -19.09 19.07
N PHE A 124 1.82 -18.14 18.83
CA PHE A 124 2.50 -17.38 19.87
C PHE A 124 1.51 -16.60 20.74
N SER A 125 0.51 -15.94 20.13
CA SER A 125 -0.51 -15.18 20.86
C SER A 125 -1.38 -16.04 21.78
N LEU A 126 -1.54 -17.33 21.45
CA LEU A 126 -2.26 -18.31 22.25
C LEU A 126 -1.36 -19.10 23.23
N GLY A 127 -0.07 -18.80 23.29
CA GLY A 127 0.89 -19.55 24.11
C GLY A 127 1.11 -21.00 23.66
N LYS A 128 0.74 -21.36 22.43
CA LYS A 128 0.76 -22.74 21.91
C LYS A 128 2.12 -23.07 21.27
N ARG A 129 3.18 -23.05 22.07
CA ARG A 129 4.59 -23.32 21.65
C ARG A 129 4.76 -24.53 20.73
N LYS A 130 4.09 -25.66 21.04
CA LYS A 130 4.22 -26.90 20.27
C LYS A 130 3.64 -26.84 18.84
N LYS A 131 2.80 -25.84 18.55
CA LYS A 131 2.20 -25.64 17.21
C LYS A 131 2.97 -24.64 16.35
N MET A 132 3.96 -23.96 16.93
CA MET A 132 4.79 -22.98 16.23
C MET A 132 5.84 -23.70 15.38
N SER A 133 6.08 -23.18 14.18
CA SER A 133 7.11 -23.70 13.27
C SER A 133 8.52 -23.34 13.74
N HIS A 134 8.67 -22.22 14.45
CA HIS A 134 9.92 -21.78 15.06
C HIS A 134 9.66 -20.92 16.31
N GLN A 135 10.65 -20.84 17.20
CA GLN A 135 10.52 -20.18 18.52
C GLN A 135 11.10 -18.76 18.57
N ARG A 136 11.44 -18.16 17.41
CA ARG A 136 12.09 -16.83 17.34
C ARG A 136 11.34 -15.75 18.12
N LEU A 137 10.01 -15.76 18.07
CA LEU A 137 9.15 -14.82 18.79
C LEU A 137 9.33 -14.89 20.33
N TYR A 138 9.62 -16.07 20.88
CA TYR A 138 9.91 -16.22 22.31
C TYR A 138 11.29 -15.71 22.69
N THR A 139 12.27 -15.79 21.78
CA THR A 139 13.60 -15.25 21.99
C THR A 139 13.59 -13.72 21.91
N GLU A 140 12.88 -13.14 20.94
CA GLU A 140 12.87 -11.70 20.69
C GLU A 140 11.90 -10.94 21.60
N TYR A 141 10.72 -11.51 21.86
CA TYR A 141 9.64 -10.81 22.56
C TYR A 141 9.25 -11.44 23.88
N HIS A 142 9.67 -12.67 24.19
CA HIS A 142 9.28 -13.45 25.38
C HIS A 142 7.79 -13.83 25.46
N ASP A 143 6.85 -12.91 25.22
CA ASP A 143 5.42 -13.17 25.18
C ASP A 143 4.68 -12.19 24.25
N TYR A 144 3.40 -12.49 23.99
CA TYR A 144 2.57 -11.70 23.10
C TYR A 144 2.22 -10.31 23.65
N SER A 145 2.17 -10.15 24.97
CA SER A 145 1.93 -8.85 25.59
C SER A 145 3.09 -7.89 25.32
N ASN A 146 4.33 -8.38 25.41
CA ASN A 146 5.51 -7.60 25.07
C ASN A 146 5.60 -7.34 23.56
N TYR A 147 5.24 -8.30 22.70
CA TYR A 147 5.13 -8.06 21.25
C TYR A 147 4.18 -6.89 20.94
N LYS A 148 2.99 -6.87 21.55
CA LYS A 148 2.04 -5.74 21.41
C LYS A 148 2.60 -4.42 21.94
N ARG A 149 3.27 -4.44 23.09
CA ARG A 149 3.91 -3.25 23.65
C ARG A 149 4.97 -2.70 22.71
N MET A 150 5.83 -3.56 22.16
CA MET A 150 6.87 -3.16 21.21
C MET A 150 6.26 -2.61 19.92
N ALA A 151 5.23 -3.25 19.35
CA ALA A 151 4.53 -2.76 18.17
C ALA A 151 3.97 -1.34 18.36
N ASN A 152 3.35 -1.08 19.52
CA ASN A 152 2.80 0.25 19.84
C ASN A 152 3.90 1.28 20.09
N ALA A 153 5.00 0.90 20.75
CA ALA A 153 6.10 1.82 21.05
C ALA A 153 6.91 2.19 19.80
N SER A 154 7.13 1.25 18.88
CA SER A 154 7.86 1.51 17.63
C SER A 154 7.01 2.16 16.55
N GLY A 155 5.68 1.99 16.60
CA GLY A 155 4.78 2.40 15.52
C GLY A 155 4.94 1.55 14.25
N ASP A 156 5.55 0.36 14.35
CA ASP A 156 5.79 -0.54 13.22
C ASP A 156 4.46 -1.00 12.60
N GLN A 157 4.20 -0.56 11.38
CA GLN A 157 2.93 -0.83 10.70
C GLN A 157 2.73 -2.33 10.43
N GLU A 158 3.78 -3.07 10.12
CA GLU A 158 3.67 -4.51 9.85
C GLU A 158 3.25 -5.26 11.13
N MET A 159 3.86 -4.94 12.27
CA MET A 159 3.49 -5.52 13.57
C MET A 159 2.07 -5.13 13.99
N LEU A 160 1.71 -3.85 13.85
CA LEU A 160 0.38 -3.34 14.21
C LEU A 160 -0.72 -3.99 13.37
N GLN A 161 -0.50 -4.17 12.07
CA GLN A 161 -1.44 -4.88 11.20
C GLN A 161 -1.51 -6.37 11.50
N SER A 162 -0.39 -6.99 11.84
CA SER A 162 -0.35 -8.40 12.25
C SER A 162 -1.22 -8.66 13.50
N ILE A 163 -1.16 -7.76 14.49
CA ILE A 163 -2.02 -7.81 15.69
C ILE A 163 -3.50 -7.72 15.29
N LYS A 164 -3.87 -6.73 14.46
CA LYS A 164 -5.26 -6.54 14.00
C LYS A 164 -5.80 -7.79 13.29
N ILE A 165 -4.98 -8.45 12.47
CA ILE A 165 -5.39 -9.67 11.76
C ILE A 165 -5.62 -10.82 12.73
N ILE A 166 -4.73 -11.02 13.71
CA ILE A 166 -4.86 -12.08 14.70
C ILE A 166 -6.13 -11.88 15.53
N GLU A 167 -6.43 -10.65 15.93
CA GLU A 167 -7.63 -10.31 16.69
C GLU A 167 -8.90 -10.50 15.87
N LYS A 168 -8.89 -10.12 14.58
CA LYS A 168 -10.06 -10.18 13.70
C LYS A 168 -10.35 -11.59 13.14
N PHE A 169 -9.32 -12.38 12.84
CA PHE A 169 -9.43 -13.63 12.08
C PHE A 169 -9.08 -14.89 12.87
N THR A 170 -9.54 -15.02 14.12
CA THR A 170 -9.26 -16.21 14.94
C THR A 170 -10.31 -17.33 14.74
N PRO A 171 -9.91 -18.63 14.61
CA PRO A 171 -8.53 -19.13 14.49
C PRO A 171 -7.98 -18.93 13.07
N LEU A 172 -6.82 -18.25 12.98
CA LEU A 172 -6.22 -17.82 11.72
C LEU A 172 -5.90 -18.97 10.75
N PRO A 173 -5.32 -20.11 11.19
CA PRO A 173 -5.01 -21.22 10.29
C PRO A 173 -6.21 -21.71 9.49
N LYS A 174 -7.39 -21.86 10.13
CA LYS A 174 -8.60 -22.30 9.43
C LYS A 174 -9.07 -21.29 8.39
N LYS A 175 -8.89 -19.99 8.66
CA LYS A 175 -9.23 -18.93 7.71
C LYS A 175 -8.25 -18.92 6.53
N VAL A 176 -6.98 -19.17 6.79
CA VAL A 176 -5.95 -19.33 5.75
C VAL A 176 -6.23 -20.56 4.88
N ASP A 177 -6.68 -21.69 5.44
CA ASP A 177 -7.05 -22.87 4.65
C ASP A 177 -8.17 -22.55 3.64
N VAL A 178 -9.17 -21.78 4.06
CA VAL A 178 -10.25 -21.32 3.17
C VAL A 178 -9.73 -20.32 2.14
N LEU A 179 -8.85 -19.40 2.55
CA LEU A 179 -8.20 -18.45 1.66
C LEU A 179 -7.39 -19.16 0.56
N ARG A 180 -6.59 -20.18 0.90
CA ARG A 180 -5.82 -20.97 -0.07
C ARG A 180 -6.72 -21.65 -1.10
N LYS A 181 -7.91 -22.12 -0.71
CA LYS A 181 -8.92 -22.70 -1.63
C LYS A 181 -9.58 -21.68 -2.56
N ARG A 182 -9.46 -20.39 -2.27
CA ARG A 182 -9.99 -19.28 -3.09
C ARG A 182 -8.91 -18.58 -3.89
N THR A 183 -7.65 -18.92 -3.67
CA THR A 183 -6.54 -18.45 -4.48
C THR A 183 -6.64 -19.09 -5.86
N VAL A 184 -6.46 -18.27 -6.90
CA VAL A 184 -6.40 -18.70 -8.30
C VAL A 184 -5.00 -18.46 -8.86
N ASP A 185 -4.64 -19.19 -9.92
CA ASP A 185 -3.30 -19.17 -10.50
C ASP A 185 -3.12 -18.03 -11.50
N THR A 186 -4.20 -17.58 -12.14
CA THR A 186 -4.20 -16.50 -13.12
C THR A 186 -4.99 -15.28 -12.64
N GLU A 187 -4.62 -14.10 -13.11
CA GLU A 187 -5.27 -12.86 -12.70
C GLU A 187 -6.68 -12.74 -13.29
N GLU A 188 -6.90 -13.29 -14.49
CA GLU A 188 -8.17 -13.25 -15.22
C GLU A 188 -9.31 -14.01 -14.52
N GLU A 189 -8.96 -15.02 -13.72
CA GLU A 189 -9.88 -15.82 -12.91
C GLU A 189 -10.24 -15.14 -11.57
N ALA A 190 -9.51 -14.10 -11.20
CA ALA A 190 -9.70 -13.43 -9.93
C ALA A 190 -10.77 -12.34 -10.02
N SER A 191 -11.54 -12.21 -8.94
CA SER A 191 -12.34 -11.02 -8.68
C SER A 191 -11.53 -9.94 -7.93
N ILE A 192 -10.45 -10.33 -7.26
CA ILE A 192 -9.58 -9.46 -6.49
C ILE A 192 -8.12 -9.83 -6.74
N THR A 193 -7.31 -8.86 -7.13
CA THR A 193 -5.84 -8.97 -7.04
C THR A 193 -5.37 -8.31 -5.76
N VAL A 194 -4.48 -8.95 -5.01
CA VAL A 194 -3.88 -8.35 -3.81
C VAL A 194 -2.37 -8.22 -3.96
N THR A 195 -1.82 -7.08 -3.55
CA THR A 195 -0.37 -6.89 -3.55
C THR A 195 0.08 -5.78 -2.60
N THR A 196 1.38 -5.72 -2.32
CA THR A 196 1.94 -4.55 -1.65
C THR A 196 2.16 -3.44 -2.68
N ALA A 197 2.01 -2.19 -2.24
CA ALA A 197 2.34 -1.00 -3.03
C ALA A 197 3.75 -1.10 -3.67
N HIS A 198 4.71 -1.66 -2.94
CA HIS A 198 6.07 -1.88 -3.43
C HIS A 198 6.14 -2.87 -4.59
N ARG A 199 5.39 -3.97 -4.54
CA ARG A 199 5.37 -4.98 -5.61
C ARG A 199 4.50 -4.55 -6.79
N ALA A 200 3.60 -3.59 -6.57
CA ALA A 200 2.77 -3.02 -7.62
C ALA A 200 3.54 -2.12 -8.60
N LYS A 201 4.77 -1.69 -8.26
CA LYS A 201 5.56 -0.83 -9.14
C LYS A 201 5.80 -1.52 -10.49
N GLY A 202 5.40 -0.84 -11.57
CA GLY A 202 5.49 -1.36 -12.94
C GLY A 202 4.26 -2.11 -13.42
N LEU A 203 3.32 -2.43 -12.51
CA LEU A 203 2.01 -2.99 -12.85
C LEU A 203 0.97 -1.87 -12.98
N GLU A 204 -0.20 -2.22 -13.52
CA GLU A 204 -1.34 -1.31 -13.65
C GLU A 204 -2.65 -2.09 -13.74
N TRP A 205 -3.74 -1.50 -13.26
CA TRP A 205 -5.08 -2.09 -13.28
C TRP A 205 -6.13 -1.04 -13.63
N ASP A 206 -7.22 -1.50 -14.26
CA ASP A 206 -8.37 -0.63 -14.53
C ASP A 206 -8.93 -0.04 -13.24
N ILE A 207 -9.00 -0.83 -12.17
CA ILE A 207 -9.53 -0.43 -10.87
C ILE A 207 -8.53 -0.77 -9.76
N VAL A 208 -8.12 0.25 -9.00
CA VAL A 208 -7.23 0.11 -7.84
C VAL A 208 -7.91 0.64 -6.59
N GLU A 209 -7.87 -0.15 -5.53
CA GLU A 209 -8.29 0.21 -4.18
C GLU A 209 -7.06 0.35 -3.29
N ILE A 210 -6.93 1.49 -2.62
CA ILE A 210 -5.86 1.74 -1.65
C ILE A 210 -6.32 1.28 -0.28
N ASN A 211 -5.60 0.34 0.33
CA ASN A 211 -5.94 -0.19 1.65
C ASN A 211 -5.76 0.86 2.76
N ASN A 212 -6.37 0.62 3.92
CA ASN A 212 -6.32 1.51 5.09
C ASN A 212 -5.07 1.29 5.99
N ASP A 213 -4.08 0.51 5.53
CA ASP A 213 -2.91 0.13 6.33
C ASP A 213 -1.69 1.05 6.15
N PHE A 214 -1.85 2.14 5.40
CA PHE A 214 -0.86 3.21 5.32
C PHE A 214 -0.80 4.00 6.64
N PRO A 215 0.38 4.52 7.01
CA PRO A 215 0.55 5.29 8.24
C PRO A 215 -0.32 6.56 8.21
N ASN A 216 -1.07 6.79 9.29
CA ASN A 216 -1.94 7.97 9.44
C ASN A 216 -1.22 9.21 10.01
N ASN A 217 0.06 9.06 10.39
CA ASN A 217 0.88 10.13 10.95
C ASN A 217 1.64 10.93 9.89
N LEU A 218 1.26 10.87 8.61
CA LEU A 218 1.86 11.70 7.56
C LEU A 218 1.76 13.22 7.84
N PHE A 219 0.79 13.63 8.66
CA PHE A 219 0.62 15.02 9.07
C PHE A 219 1.32 15.35 10.39
N ASP A 220 2.05 14.41 11.01
CA ASP A 220 2.81 14.67 12.23
C ASP A 220 4.07 15.50 11.91
N PRO A 221 4.20 16.73 12.44
CA PRO A 221 5.39 17.56 12.21
C PRO A 221 6.69 16.94 12.71
N LYS A 222 6.61 15.94 13.60
CA LYS A 222 7.76 15.22 14.15
C LYS A 222 8.21 14.06 13.27
N MET A 223 7.46 13.71 12.22
CA MET A 223 7.86 12.65 11.30
C MET A 223 9.18 13.02 10.62
N ASP A 224 10.11 12.07 10.57
CA ASP A 224 11.35 12.26 9.85
C ASP A 224 11.06 12.61 8.37
N LYS A 225 11.71 13.66 7.85
CA LYS A 225 11.48 14.17 6.50
C LYS A 225 11.75 13.11 5.43
N ALA A 226 12.75 12.27 5.68
CA ALA A 226 13.10 11.20 4.78
C ALA A 226 11.99 10.14 4.79
N ALA A 227 11.52 9.70 5.95
CA ALA A 227 10.41 8.75 6.08
C ALA A 227 9.12 9.28 5.47
N PHE A 228 8.79 10.56 5.70
CA PHE A 228 7.65 11.25 5.10
C PHE A 228 7.69 11.15 3.57
N ARG A 229 8.84 11.49 2.96
CA ARG A 229 9.01 11.43 1.51
C ARG A 229 8.82 10.02 0.96
N ASP A 230 9.36 9.00 1.64
CA ASP A 230 9.23 7.60 1.21
C ASP A 230 7.76 7.16 1.20
N GLU A 231 6.98 7.54 2.22
CA GLU A 231 5.56 7.18 2.29
C GLU A 231 4.72 7.95 1.25
N VAL A 232 5.01 9.24 1.01
CA VAL A 232 4.35 10.01 -0.07
C VAL A 232 4.68 9.42 -1.44
N ASN A 233 5.95 9.07 -1.70
CA ASN A 233 6.36 8.41 -2.94
C ASN A 233 5.64 7.08 -3.14
N LEU A 234 5.48 6.31 -2.06
CA LEU A 234 4.80 5.02 -2.12
C LEU A 234 3.30 5.17 -2.40
N LEU A 235 2.64 6.17 -1.80
CA LEU A 235 1.25 6.51 -2.11
C LEU A 235 1.13 6.97 -3.57
N TYR A 236 2.04 7.82 -4.06
CA TYR A 236 2.07 8.28 -5.44
C TYR A 236 2.21 7.11 -6.42
N VAL A 237 3.14 6.19 -6.15
CA VAL A 237 3.27 4.97 -6.95
C VAL A 237 1.98 4.16 -6.92
N SER A 238 1.34 4.01 -5.76
CA SER A 238 0.11 3.22 -5.60
C SER A 238 -1.07 3.81 -6.38
N VAL A 239 -1.29 5.12 -6.25
CA VAL A 239 -2.35 5.86 -6.93
C VAL A 239 -2.18 5.77 -8.45
N THR A 240 -0.96 5.94 -8.94
CA THR A 240 -0.65 5.90 -10.38
C THR A 240 -0.67 4.50 -11.00
N ARG A 241 -1.05 3.46 -10.24
CA ARG A 241 -1.33 2.13 -10.79
C ARG A 241 -2.74 2.02 -11.37
N ALA A 242 -3.66 2.91 -10.97
CA ALA A 242 -5.01 2.97 -11.50
C ALA A 242 -5.02 3.53 -12.92
N LYS A 243 -5.87 2.96 -13.78
CA LYS A 243 -6.12 3.47 -15.15
C LYS A 243 -7.47 4.18 -15.28
N LYS A 244 -8.53 3.62 -14.69
CA LYS A 244 -9.91 4.11 -14.85
C LYS A 244 -10.57 4.49 -13.54
N THR A 245 -10.40 3.71 -12.47
CA THR A 245 -11.02 4.01 -11.17
C THR A 245 -10.02 3.84 -10.05
N LEU A 246 -9.89 4.87 -9.22
CA LEU A 246 -9.14 4.83 -7.98
C LEU A 246 -10.10 4.90 -6.80
N ILE A 247 -10.06 3.89 -5.93
CA ILE A 247 -10.82 3.86 -4.68
C ILE A 247 -9.86 4.26 -3.56
N ILE A 248 -10.11 5.43 -2.97
CA ILE A 248 -9.21 6.06 -2.02
C ILE A 248 -9.59 5.73 -0.58
N ASN A 249 -8.57 5.59 0.27
CA ASN A 249 -8.75 5.43 1.71
C ASN A 249 -8.96 6.79 2.41
N LYS A 250 -9.26 6.75 3.71
CA LYS A 250 -9.47 7.95 4.53
C LYS A 250 -8.26 8.90 4.53
N LEU A 251 -7.04 8.36 4.44
CA LEU A 251 -5.81 9.16 4.41
C LEU A 251 -5.77 10.04 3.15
N LEU A 252 -6.03 9.46 1.98
CA LEU A 252 -6.06 10.18 0.70
C LEU A 252 -7.20 11.19 0.63
N VAL A 253 -8.37 10.88 1.22
CA VAL A 253 -9.47 11.86 1.39
C VAL A 253 -8.99 13.09 2.17
N ASN A 254 -8.31 12.88 3.30
CA ASN A 254 -7.79 13.97 4.11
C ASN A 254 -6.71 14.79 3.36
N ILE A 255 -5.87 14.13 2.56
CA ILE A 255 -4.86 14.81 1.73
C ILE A 255 -5.54 15.74 0.72
N LEU A 256 -6.57 15.26 0.01
CA LEU A 256 -7.32 16.09 -0.95
C LEU A 256 -8.00 17.29 -0.27
N ALA A 257 -8.60 17.08 0.89
CA ALA A 257 -9.23 18.14 1.66
C ALA A 257 -8.22 19.24 2.06
N ASN A 258 -7.07 18.85 2.61
CA ASN A 258 -6.01 19.79 3.01
C ASN A 258 -5.45 20.58 1.83
N VAL A 259 -5.26 19.94 0.67
CA VAL A 259 -4.79 20.62 -0.55
C VAL A 259 -5.82 21.63 -1.05
N ALA A 260 -7.12 21.30 -0.98
CA ALA A 260 -8.19 22.22 -1.37
C ALA A 260 -8.30 23.43 -0.44
N GLU A 261 -8.13 23.25 0.87
CA GLU A 261 -8.11 24.35 1.85
C GLU A 261 -6.93 25.29 1.62
N ASN A 262 -5.72 24.74 1.42
CA ASN A 262 -4.52 25.55 1.17
C ASN A 262 -4.63 26.37 -0.13
N LYS A 263 -5.23 25.82 -1.18
CA LYS A 263 -5.49 26.57 -2.43
C LYS A 263 -6.44 27.75 -2.20
N LYS A 264 -7.55 27.53 -1.47
CA LYS A 264 -8.50 28.60 -1.13
C LYS A 264 -7.86 29.73 -0.33
N MET A 265 -6.95 29.40 0.60
CA MET A 265 -6.24 30.41 1.38
C MET A 265 -5.19 31.19 0.57
N ALA A 266 -4.60 30.58 -0.46
CA ALA A 266 -3.62 31.25 -1.32
C ALA A 266 -4.27 32.20 -2.36
N GLU A 267 -5.56 31.99 -2.63
CA GLU A 267 -6.36 32.81 -3.57
C GLU A 267 -7.13 33.96 -2.89
N ALA A 268 -7.09 34.03 -1.55
CA ALA A 268 -7.74 35.05 -0.72
C ALA A 268 -6.74 36.12 -0.25
#